data_AF-Q5GZR7-F1
#
_entry.id   AF-Q5GZR7-F1
#
_cell.length_a   1.000
_cell.length_b   1.000
_cell.length_c   1.000
_cell.angle_alpha   90.00
_cell.angle_beta   90.00
_cell.angle_gamma   90.00
#
_symmetry.space_group_name_H-M   'P 1'
#
loop_
_entity.id
_entity.type
_entity.pdbx_description
1 polymer ?
#
loop_
_entity_poly.entity_id
_entity_poly.type
_entity_poly.pdbx_seq_one_letter_code
_entity_poly.pdbx_strand_id
1 'polypeptide(L)'
;MRGVFFYGVPDLSFATVDVRGVANAHIAAARRPSAHGRYIVTSAQMIWFLEIPRFLRKIHRRPYLLARLQIPGLALRLLGPFFGLSPKYIRNHLGISFGLDNRRSRQELGVDERPVEQTLHAHYASRERQRWA
;
A
#
# COMPACT_ATOMS: atom_id res chain seq x y z
N MET A 1 -0.87 -6.43 -15.19
CA MET A 1 -0.06 -7.38 -14.40
C MET A 1 -0.31 -8.77 -14.97
N ARG A 2 0.71 -9.45 -15.51
CA ARG A 2 0.59 -10.90 -15.81
C ARG A 2 0.26 -11.57 -14.47
N GLY A 3 -0.79 -12.40 -14.43
CA GLY A 3 -1.47 -12.87 -13.22
C GLY A 3 -0.70 -13.91 -12.41
N VAL A 4 0.56 -13.64 -12.07
CA VAL A 4 1.42 -14.59 -11.34
C VAL A 4 0.94 -14.81 -9.89
N PHE A 5 0.15 -13.88 -9.35
CA PHE A 5 -0.37 -13.93 -7.98
C PHE A 5 -1.84 -14.35 -7.87
N PHE A 6 -2.44 -14.96 -8.90
CA PHE A 6 -3.80 -15.49 -8.80
C PHE A 6 -3.96 -16.47 -7.62
N TYR A 7 -2.92 -17.29 -7.37
CA TYR A 7 -2.92 -18.33 -6.35
C TYR A 7 -2.87 -17.79 -4.91
N GLY A 8 -2.37 -16.57 -4.70
CA GLY A 8 -2.28 -15.97 -3.38
C GLY A 8 -1.25 -14.86 -3.29
N VAL A 9 -1.27 -14.15 -2.16
CA VAL A 9 -0.29 -13.12 -1.82
C VAL A 9 0.47 -13.49 -0.55
N PRO A 10 1.74 -13.08 -0.41
CA PRO A 10 2.48 -13.31 0.82
C PRO A 10 1.89 -12.49 1.99
N ASP A 11 2.15 -12.97 3.21
CA ASP A 11 1.84 -12.27 4.45
C ASP A 11 2.76 -11.07 4.68
N LEU A 12 2.54 -10.01 3.91
CA LEU A 12 3.28 -8.77 3.99
C LEU A 12 2.32 -7.65 4.34
N SER A 13 2.78 -6.70 5.15
CA SER A 13 2.09 -5.44 5.39
C SER A 13 2.89 -4.27 4.83
N PHE A 14 2.20 -3.20 4.46
CA PHE A 14 2.80 -2.01 3.86
C PHE A 14 2.31 -0.72 4.52
N ALA A 15 3.25 0.16 4.81
CA ALA A 15 2.95 1.57 5.06
C ALA A 15 2.55 2.20 3.72
N THR A 16 1.30 2.63 3.60
CA THR A 16 0.76 3.19 2.35
C THR A 16 0.39 4.65 2.49
N VAL A 17 0.49 5.39 1.39
CA VAL A 17 0.12 6.79 1.31
C VAL A 17 -0.41 7.12 -0.09
N ASP A 18 -1.35 8.07 -0.18
CA ASP A 18 -1.72 8.68 -1.46
C ASP A 18 -0.67 9.72 -1.85
N VAL A 19 -0.06 9.57 -3.03
CA VAL A 19 0.97 10.48 -3.56
C VAL A 19 0.50 11.94 -3.64
N ARG A 20 -0.81 12.18 -3.78
CA ARG A 20 -1.38 13.55 -3.73
C ARG A 20 -1.25 14.16 -2.34
N GLY A 21 -1.44 13.36 -1.29
CA GLY A 21 -1.21 13.77 0.09
C GLY A 21 0.25 14.11 0.34
N VAL A 22 1.18 13.33 -0.23
CA VAL A 22 2.62 13.61 -0.16
C VAL A 22 2.97 14.94 -0.86
N ALA A 23 2.43 15.18 -2.05
CA ALA A 23 2.63 16.45 -2.76
C ALA A 23 2.10 17.65 -1.94
N ASN A 24 0.89 17.53 -1.38
CA ASN A 24 0.32 18.55 -0.50
C ASN A 24 1.17 18.78 0.75
N ALA A 25 1.72 17.70 1.34
CA ALA A 25 2.62 17.81 2.48
C ALA A 25 3.90 18.56 2.14
N HIS A 26 4.50 18.32 0.98
CA HIS A 26 5.66 19.07 0.51
C HIS A 26 5.35 20.57 0.35
N ILE A 27 4.23 20.91 -0.27
CA ILE A 27 3.80 22.31 -0.43
C ILE A 27 3.53 22.95 0.94
N ALA A 28 2.84 22.25 1.84
CA ALA A 28 2.54 22.74 3.18
C ALA A 28 3.81 22.99 4.00
N ALA A 29 4.77 22.07 3.94
CA ALA A 29 6.06 22.23 4.62
C ALA A 29 6.86 23.42 4.06
N ALA A 30 6.84 23.63 2.74
CA ALA A 30 7.52 24.77 2.12
C ALA A 30 6.89 26.12 2.47
N ARG A 31 5.58 26.17 2.76
CA ARG A 31 4.84 27.42 3.03
C ARG A 31 4.76 27.80 4.51
N ARG A 32 5.02 26.88 5.42
CA ARG A 32 4.89 27.11 6.87
C ARG A 32 6.27 27.40 7.47
N PRO A 33 6.56 28.63 7.92
CA PRO A 33 7.84 28.95 8.56
C PRO A 33 8.11 28.13 9.83
N SER A 34 7.04 27.66 10.49
CA SER A 34 7.12 26.79 11.66
C SER A 34 7.44 25.32 11.31
N ALA A 35 7.45 24.93 10.03
CA ALA A 35 7.73 23.55 9.67
C ALA A 35 9.21 23.22 9.88
N HIS A 36 9.51 22.18 10.65
CA HIS A 36 10.89 21.81 10.94
C HIS A 36 11.10 20.30 11.10
N GLY A 37 12.35 19.87 10.88
CA GLY A 37 12.78 18.48 11.06
C GLY A 37 12.13 17.51 10.08
N ARG A 38 11.70 16.34 10.59
CA ARG A 38 11.17 15.23 9.80
C ARG A 38 9.66 15.04 9.99
N TYR A 39 8.96 14.80 8.89
CA TYR A 39 7.56 14.43 8.83
C TYR A 39 7.37 13.01 8.29
N ILE A 40 6.33 12.32 8.76
CA ILE A 40 5.95 10.98 8.30
C ILE A 40 4.56 11.06 7.71
N VAL A 41 4.47 11.00 6.37
CA VAL A 41 3.20 11.10 5.64
C VAL A 41 2.78 9.70 5.21
N THR A 42 1.90 9.08 6.00
CA THR A 42 1.42 7.72 5.77
C THR A 42 0.11 7.50 6.52
N SER A 43 -0.60 6.41 6.19
CA SER A 43 -1.69 5.89 7.01
C SER A 43 -1.18 5.46 8.39
N ALA A 44 -1.92 5.77 9.47
CA ALA A 44 -1.57 5.42 10.84
C ALA A 44 -1.46 3.90 11.05
N GLN A 45 -2.13 3.12 10.20
CA GLN A 45 -2.04 1.66 10.16
C GLN A 45 -1.50 1.20 8.80
N MET A 46 -0.63 0.20 8.85
CA MET A 46 -0.20 -0.55 7.67
C MET A 46 -1.36 -1.40 7.14
N ILE A 47 -1.39 -1.62 5.83
CA ILE A 47 -2.34 -2.55 5.22
C ILE A 47 -1.66 -3.86 4.85
N TRP A 48 -2.38 -4.95 5.03
CA TRP A 48 -1.95 -6.26 4.58
C TRP A 48 -2.08 -6.37 3.06
N PHE A 49 -1.15 -7.09 2.44
CA PHE A 49 -1.17 -7.28 0.99
C PHE A 49 -2.48 -7.91 0.51
N LEU A 50 -3.09 -8.77 1.33
CA LEU A 50 -4.37 -9.41 1.03
C LEU A 50 -5.57 -8.43 1.05
N GLU A 51 -5.45 -7.26 1.67
CA GLU A 51 -6.50 -6.24 1.65
C GLU A 51 -6.60 -5.53 0.29
N ILE A 52 -5.48 -5.36 -0.42
CA ILE A 52 -5.46 -4.74 -1.75
C ILE A 52 -6.40 -5.46 -2.74
N PRO A 53 -6.27 -6.79 -2.98
CA PRO A 53 -7.21 -7.48 -3.85
C PRO A 53 -8.62 -7.49 -3.26
N ARG A 54 -8.82 -7.55 -1.92
CA ARG A 54 -10.17 -7.44 -1.33
C ARG A 54 -10.86 -6.13 -1.68
N PHE A 55 -10.17 -4.99 -1.58
CA PHE A 55 -10.70 -3.69 -1.97
C PHE A 55 -10.98 -3.61 -3.47
N LEU A 56 -10.05 -4.10 -4.31
CA LEU A 56 -10.21 -4.05 -5.77
C LEU A 56 -11.30 -5.00 -6.28
N ARG A 57 -11.55 -6.14 -5.61
CA ARG A 57 -12.61 -7.09 -6.00
C ARG A 57 -14.01 -6.47 -5.97
N LYS A 58 -14.23 -5.42 -5.19
CA LYS A 58 -15.52 -4.70 -5.14
C LYS A 58 -15.84 -3.96 -6.45
N ILE A 59 -14.82 -3.58 -7.23
CA ILE A 59 -14.96 -2.73 -8.42
C ILE A 59 -14.38 -3.34 -9.69
N HIS A 60 -13.54 -4.38 -9.58
CA HIS A 60 -12.87 -4.97 -10.73
C HIS A 60 -13.84 -5.81 -11.57
N ARG A 61 -13.85 -5.58 -12.89
CA ARG A 61 -14.67 -6.34 -13.87
C ARG A 61 -14.54 -7.87 -13.84
N ARG A 62 -13.39 -8.41 -13.42
CA ARG A 62 -13.10 -9.85 -13.34
C ARG A 62 -12.55 -10.17 -11.95
N PRO A 63 -13.36 -10.02 -10.89
CA PRO A 63 -12.86 -10.09 -9.52
C PRO A 63 -12.34 -11.48 -9.20
N TYR A 64 -12.84 -12.53 -9.86
CA TYR A 64 -12.34 -13.90 -9.70
C TYR A 64 -10.84 -14.05 -10.02
N LEU A 65 -10.25 -13.18 -10.86
CA LEU A 65 -8.81 -13.18 -11.18
C LEU A 65 -7.91 -12.62 -10.08
N LEU A 66 -8.49 -12.00 -9.05
CA LEU A 66 -7.74 -11.42 -7.93
C LEU A 66 -7.58 -12.43 -6.80
N ALA A 67 -6.38 -12.45 -6.21
CA ALA A 67 -6.02 -13.31 -5.08
C ALA A 67 -7.06 -13.26 -3.96
N ARG A 68 -7.35 -14.41 -3.36
CA ARG A 68 -8.23 -14.55 -2.18
C ARG A 68 -7.52 -15.05 -0.95
N LEU A 69 -6.37 -15.69 -1.13
CA LEU A 69 -5.68 -16.43 -0.10
C LEU A 69 -4.32 -15.83 0.18
N GLN A 70 -3.90 -16.03 1.42
CA GLN A 70 -2.55 -15.75 1.87
C GLN A 70 -1.69 -17.00 1.68
N ILE A 71 -0.47 -16.82 1.19
CA ILE A 71 0.49 -17.91 1.05
C ILE A 71 1.10 -18.20 2.43
N PRO A 72 1.09 -19.47 2.90
CA PRO A 72 1.72 -19.82 4.17
C PRO A 72 3.19 -19.41 4.23
N GLY A 73 3.64 -18.94 5.39
CA GLY A 73 5.00 -18.42 5.56
C GLY A 73 6.11 -19.43 5.19
N LEU A 74 5.90 -20.72 5.48
CA LEU A 74 6.84 -21.77 5.09
C LEU A 74 6.95 -21.92 3.57
N ALA A 75 5.81 -21.94 2.87
CA ALA A 75 5.78 -22.00 1.41
C ALA A 75 6.47 -20.77 0.80
N LEU A 76 6.28 -19.58 1.38
CA LEU A 76 6.98 -18.38 0.92
C LEU A 76 8.50 -18.46 1.15
N ARG A 77 8.97 -19.02 2.27
CA ARG A 77 10.41 -19.18 2.53
C ARG A 77 11.08 -20.12 1.53
N LEU A 78 10.37 -21.17 1.09
CA LEU A 78 10.88 -22.13 0.10
C LEU A 78 10.81 -21.59 -1.33
N LEU A 79 9.66 -21.01 -1.70
CA LEU A 79 9.39 -20.62 -3.09
C LEU A 79 9.73 -19.16 -3.39
N GLY A 80 9.86 -18.31 -2.37
CA GLY A 80 10.05 -16.87 -2.49
C GLY A 80 11.21 -16.43 -3.39
N PRO A 81 12.39 -17.08 -3.35
CA PRO A 81 13.49 -16.77 -4.26
C PRO A 81 13.13 -16.90 -5.75
N PHE A 82 12.28 -17.87 -6.12
CA PHE A 82 11.80 -18.02 -7.50
C PHE A 82 10.88 -16.88 -7.95
N PHE A 83 10.33 -16.12 -6.99
CA PHE A 83 9.51 -14.92 -7.23
C PHE A 83 10.29 -13.62 -6.99
N GLY A 84 11.63 -13.68 -6.86
CA GLY A 84 12.48 -12.51 -6.63
C GLY A 84 12.49 -11.99 -5.19
N LEU A 85 11.94 -12.73 -4.23
CA LEU A 85 11.99 -12.38 -2.81
C LEU A 85 13.23 -13.02 -2.17
N SER A 86 14.17 -12.18 -1.72
CA SER A 86 15.35 -12.69 -1.02
C SER A 86 14.98 -13.30 0.35
N PRO A 87 15.68 -14.34 0.83
CA PRO A 87 15.45 -14.89 2.17
C PRO A 87 15.57 -13.85 3.29
N LYS A 88 16.49 -12.88 3.15
CA LYS A 88 16.63 -11.75 4.07
C LYS A 88 15.38 -10.86 4.07
N TYR A 89 14.83 -10.55 2.89
CA TYR A 89 13.60 -9.77 2.78
C TYR A 89 12.43 -10.49 3.46
N ILE A 90 12.24 -11.78 3.16
CA ILE A 90 11.16 -12.59 3.75
C ILE A 90 11.27 -12.61 5.27
N ARG A 91 12.46 -12.91 5.82
CA ARG A 91 12.68 -12.96 7.27
C ARG A 91 12.35 -11.64 7.96
N ASN A 92 12.64 -10.50 7.32
CA ASN A 92 12.51 -9.19 7.93
C ASN A 92 11.16 -8.51 7.70
N HIS A 93 10.23 -9.11 6.93
CA HIS A 93 8.94 -8.49 6.60
C HIS A 93 7.73 -9.42 6.76
N LEU A 94 7.94 -10.74 6.71
CA LEU A 94 6.86 -11.73 6.78
C LEU A 94 6.11 -11.65 8.12
N GLY A 95 4.80 -11.39 8.06
CA GLY A 95 3.91 -11.35 9.23
C GLY A 95 4.12 -10.12 10.13
N ILE A 96 4.91 -9.14 9.71
CA ILE A 96 5.20 -7.94 10.52
C ILE A 96 4.22 -6.84 10.13
N SER A 97 3.58 -6.22 11.12
CA SER A 97 2.76 -5.02 11.01
C SER A 97 2.90 -4.19 12.28
N PHE A 98 2.90 -2.87 12.15
CA PHE A 98 2.99 -1.94 13.27
C PHE A 98 2.26 -0.63 12.96
N GLY A 99 1.89 0.10 14.01
CA GLY A 99 1.32 1.44 13.89
C GLY A 99 2.39 2.48 13.56
N LEU A 100 2.00 3.49 12.78
CA LEU A 100 2.85 4.58 12.35
C LEU A 100 2.39 5.89 13.00
N ASP A 101 3.29 6.62 13.66
CA ASP A 101 2.99 7.93 14.23
C ASP A 101 3.16 9.01 13.17
N ASN A 102 2.04 9.51 12.64
CA ASN A 102 1.98 10.60 11.68
C ASN A 102 1.36 11.88 12.27
N ARG A 103 1.27 11.99 13.61
CA ARG A 103 0.59 13.10 14.28
C ARG A 103 1.11 14.46 13.85
N ARG A 104 2.44 14.61 13.69
CA ARG A 104 3.06 15.86 13.22
C ARG A 104 2.59 16.26 11.81
N SER A 105 2.53 15.31 10.89
CA SER A 105 2.06 15.60 9.52
C SER A 105 0.59 16.03 9.49
N ARG A 106 -0.24 15.47 10.37
CA ARG A 106 -1.65 15.87 10.50
C ARG A 106 -1.79 17.23 11.18
N GLN A 107 -1.14 17.43 12.33
CA GLN A 107 -1.32 18.60 13.18
C GLN A 107 -0.57 19.84 12.67
N GLU A 108 0.67 19.70 12.23
CA GLU A 108 1.51 20.83 11.84
C GLU A 108 1.37 21.19 10.36
N LEU A 109 1.18 20.20 9.48
CA LEU A 109 1.04 20.42 8.03
C LEU A 109 -0.40 20.43 7.53
N GLY A 110 -1.36 19.92 8.32
CA GLY A 110 -2.77 19.81 7.90
C GLY A 110 -3.00 18.78 6.81
N VAL A 111 -2.17 17.73 6.75
CA VAL A 111 -2.28 16.67 5.75
C VAL A 111 -3.17 15.57 6.30
N ASP A 112 -4.41 15.53 5.83
CA ASP A 112 -5.33 14.45 6.16
C ASP A 112 -5.04 13.19 5.36
N GLU A 113 -5.22 12.06 6.02
CA GLU A 113 -5.08 10.75 5.40
C GLU A 113 -6.31 10.42 4.56
N ARG A 114 -6.08 10.05 3.31
CA ARG A 114 -7.11 9.45 2.49
C ARG A 114 -7.15 7.93 2.75
N PRO A 115 -8.33 7.34 2.98
CA PRO A 115 -8.45 5.89 3.12
C PRO A 115 -7.87 5.17 1.90
N VAL A 116 -7.06 4.14 2.12
CA VAL A 116 -6.32 3.46 1.05
C VAL A 116 -7.24 2.83 0.01
N GLU A 117 -8.42 2.34 0.42
CA GLU A 117 -9.43 1.80 -0.48
C GLU A 117 -9.83 2.83 -1.55
N GLN A 118 -10.06 4.08 -1.16
CA GLN A 118 -10.42 5.14 -2.09
C GLN A 118 -9.28 5.45 -3.07
N THR A 119 -8.03 5.41 -2.59
CA THR A 119 -6.84 5.61 -3.43
C THR A 119 -6.70 4.47 -4.45
N LEU A 120 -6.88 3.22 -4.02
CA LEU A 120 -6.85 2.04 -4.89
C LEU A 120 -7.97 2.09 -5.93
N HIS A 121 -9.18 2.48 -5.54
CA HIS A 121 -10.31 2.62 -6.45
C HIS A 121 -10.07 3.71 -7.49
N ALA A 122 -9.60 4.88 -7.07
CA ALA A 122 -9.25 5.97 -7.97
C ALA A 122 -8.13 5.58 -8.96
N HIS A 123 -7.11 4.86 -8.48
CA HIS A 123 -6.04 4.35 -9.33
C HIS A 123 -6.56 3.34 -10.36
N TYR A 124 -7.41 2.39 -9.95
CA TYR A 124 -8.04 1.42 -10.86
C TYR A 124 -8.87 2.12 -11.93
N ALA A 125 -9.73 3.07 -11.55
CA ALA A 125 -10.55 3.83 -12.48
C ALA A 125 -9.70 4.62 -13.49
N SER A 126 -8.57 5.20 -13.04
CA SER A 126 -7.62 5.88 -13.93
C SER A 126 -7.03 4.93 -14.98
N ARG A 127 -6.63 3.72 -14.57
CA ARG A 127 -6.12 2.70 -15.49
C ARG A 127 -7.16 2.21 -16.48
N GLU A 128 -8.41 2.03 -16.05
CA GLU A 128 -9.47 1.61 -16.97
C GLU A 128 -9.72 2.69 -18.03
N ARG A 129 -9.69 3.98 -17.68
CA ARG A 129 -9.79 5.06 -18.68
C ARG A 129 -8.65 5.04 -19.70
N GLN A 130 -7.42 4.84 -19.25
CA GLN A 130 -6.24 4.77 -20.14
C GLN A 130 -6.20 3.52 -21.03
N ARG A 131 -6.95 2.46 -20.71
CA ARG A 131 -7.05 1.26 -21.56
C ARG A 131 -7.88 1.49 -22.83
N TRP A 132 -8.69 2.54 -22.86
CA TRP A 132 -9.62 2.86 -23.95
C TRP A 132 -9.36 4.24 -24.57
N ALA A 133 -8.21 4.85 -24.24
CA ALA A 133 -7.68 6.05 -24.87
C ALA A 133 -6.54 5.65 -25.81
#